data_AF-A0A257WYF2-F1
#
_entry.id   AF-A0A257WYF2-F1
#
_cell.length_a   1.000
_cell.length_b   1.000
_cell.length_c   1.000
_cell.angle_alpha   90.00
_cell.angle_beta   90.00
_cell.angle_gamma   90.00
#
_symmetry.space_group_name_H-M   'P 1'
#
loop_
_entity.id
_entity.type
_entity.pdbx_description
1 polymer ?
#
loop_
_entity_poly.entity_id
_entity_poly.type
_entity_poly.pdbx_seq_one_letter_code
_entity_poly.pdbx_strand_id
1 'polypeptide(L)'
;MQKTLIAAALASALAVPAFTAQAEEPASPHTFTGNVGLFSQYVFRGISQTNEDPALQGGFDYSHASGFYLGTWASNISWLKDA
;
A
#
# COMPACT_ATOMS: atom_id res chain seq x y z
N MET A 1 50.31 17.07 -8.52
CA MET A 1 49.44 15.92 -8.12
C MET A 1 48.62 16.23 -6.86
N GLN A 2 49.17 16.87 -5.82
CA GLN A 2 48.39 17.23 -4.62
C GLN A 2 47.26 18.24 -4.88
N LYS A 3 47.47 19.23 -5.76
CA LYS A 3 46.44 20.23 -6.11
C LYS A 3 45.23 19.64 -6.86
N THR A 4 45.47 18.59 -7.65
CA THR A 4 44.43 17.86 -8.39
C THR A 4 43.60 16.95 -7.47
N LEU A 5 44.22 16.41 -6.42
CA LEU A 5 43.52 15.60 -5.40
C LEU A 5 42.57 16.46 -4.55
N ILE A 6 42.95 17.71 -4.24
CA ILE A 6 42.10 18.65 -3.49
C ILE A 6 40.90 19.12 -4.34
N ALA A 7 41.10 19.35 -5.64
CA ALA A 7 40.02 19.73 -6.55
C ALA A 7 38.98 18.60 -6.74
N ALA A 8 39.44 17.35 -6.80
CA ALA A 8 38.55 16.18 -6.87
C ALA A 8 37.76 15.96 -5.56
N ALA A 9 38.35 16.26 -4.40
CA ALA A 9 37.68 16.19 -3.11
C ALA A 9 36.65 17.32 -2.90
N LEU A 10 36.85 18.51 -3.47
CA LEU A 10 35.85 19.58 -3.45
C LEU A 10 34.67 19.31 -4.39
N ALA A 11 34.92 18.65 -5.54
CA ALA A 11 33.87 18.32 -6.49
C ALA A 11 32.91 17.24 -5.98
N SER A 12 33.38 16.29 -5.16
CA SER A 12 32.52 15.28 -4.53
C SER A 12 31.65 15.82 -3.39
N ALA A 13 32.05 16.94 -2.77
CA ALA A 13 31.26 17.58 -1.71
C ALA A 13 30.00 18.30 -2.23
N LEU A 14 29.95 18.63 -3.53
CA LEU A 14 28.82 19.31 -4.17
C LEU A 14 27.79 18.35 -4.80
N ALA A 15 28.06 17.04 -4.79
CA ALA A 15 27.19 16.02 -5.39
C ALA A 15 26.19 15.41 -4.40
N VAL A 16 25.94 16.06 -3.25
CA VAL A 16 24.83 15.66 -2.38
C VAL A 16 23.55 16.17 -3.02
N PRO A 17 22.61 15.30 -3.43
CA PRO A 17 21.31 15.77 -3.88
C PRO A 17 20.71 16.62 -2.76
N ALA A 18 20.36 17.86 -3.08
CA ALA A 18 19.61 18.71 -2.19
C ALA A 18 18.27 18.02 -1.95
N PHE A 19 18.18 17.25 -0.87
CA PHE A 19 16.91 16.86 -0.31
C PHE A 19 16.23 18.15 0.13
N THR A 20 15.30 18.62 -0.70
CA THR A 20 14.34 19.62 -0.27
C THR A 20 13.68 19.05 0.98
N ALA A 21 13.94 19.66 2.13
CA ALA A 21 13.15 19.44 3.33
C ALA A 21 11.73 19.90 2.99
N GLN A 22 10.91 18.98 2.49
CA GLN A 22 9.51 19.22 2.29
C GLN A 22 8.95 19.43 3.69
N ALA A 23 8.45 20.63 3.97
CA ALA A 23 7.78 20.91 5.22
C ALA A 23 6.65 19.88 5.36
N GLU A 24 6.77 19.03 6.37
CA GLU A 24 5.78 17.99 6.64
C GLU A 24 4.53 18.69 7.15
N GLU A 25 3.56 18.82 6.26
CA GLU A 25 2.23 19.34 6.59
C GLU A 25 1.65 18.44 7.70
N PRO A 26 1.00 19.00 8.74
CA PRO A 26 0.49 18.20 9.84
C PRO A 26 -0.36 17.06 9.30
N ALA A 27 0.04 15.83 9.60
CA ALA A 27 -0.64 14.64 9.10
C ALA A 27 -2.12 14.72 9.46
N SER A 28 -2.98 14.49 8.45
CA SER A 28 -4.42 14.41 8.66
C SER A 28 -4.71 13.39 9.78
N PRO A 29 -5.58 13.72 10.75
CA PRO A 29 -5.99 12.75 11.75
C PRO A 29 -6.83 11.63 11.12
N HIS A 30 -7.24 11.76 9.86
CA HIS A 30 -7.98 10.78 9.08
C HIS A 30 -7.05 10.07 8.08
N THR A 31 -7.05 8.74 8.11
CA THR A 31 -6.34 7.87 7.15
C THR A 31 -7.33 6.92 6.50
N PHE A 32 -7.24 6.77 5.18
CA PHE A 32 -8.01 5.80 4.41
C PHE A 32 -7.05 4.87 3.67
N THR A 33 -7.30 3.57 3.75
CA THR A 33 -6.52 2.55 3.05
C THR A 33 -7.45 1.60 2.30
N GLY A 34 -6.96 1.05 1.19
CA GLY A 34 -7.72 0.07 0.42
C GLY A 34 -6.81 -0.95 -0.22
N ASN A 35 -7.37 -2.12 -0.51
CA ASN A 35 -6.67 -3.21 -1.18
C ASN A 35 -7.60 -3.90 -2.17
N VAL A 36 -7.00 -4.51 -3.20
CA VAL A 36 -7.69 -5.35 -4.17
C VAL A 36 -6.75 -6.47 -4.61
N GLY A 37 -7.30 -7.65 -4.85
CA GLY A 37 -6.56 -8.81 -5.32
C GLY A 37 -7.43 -9.73 -6.17
N LEU A 38 -6.79 -10.39 -7.13
CA LEU A 38 -7.37 -11.46 -7.94
C LEU A 38 -6.78 -12.79 -7.49
N PHE A 39 -7.63 -13.76 -7.21
CA PHE A 39 -7.26 -15.07 -6.67
C PHE A 39 -7.91 -16.18 -7.50
N SER A 40 -7.36 -17.39 -7.43
CA SER A 40 -7.90 -18.56 -8.15
C SER A 40 -9.31 -18.93 -7.67
N GLN A 41 -9.59 -18.80 -6.37
CA GLN A 41 -10.92 -19.02 -5.79
C GLN A 41 -11.00 -18.38 -4.40
N TYR A 42 -12.20 -18.15 -3.90
CA TYR A 42 -12.44 -17.71 -2.52
C TYR A 42 -12.93 -18.88 -1.68
N VAL A 43 -12.15 -19.26 -0.65
CA VAL A 43 -12.50 -20.36 0.28
C VAL A 43 -12.81 -19.79 1.65
N PHE A 44 -14.01 -20.09 2.15
CA PHE A 44 -14.44 -19.72 3.49
C PHE A 44 -14.71 -20.97 4.31
N ARG A 45 -14.00 -21.12 5.43
CA ARG A 45 -14.13 -22.30 6.32
C ARG A 45 -14.02 -23.65 5.59
N GLY A 46 -13.17 -23.73 4.57
CA GLY A 46 -12.94 -24.94 3.78
C GLY A 46 -13.93 -25.15 2.62
N ILE A 47 -14.89 -24.25 2.41
CA ILE A 47 -15.88 -24.35 1.33
C ILE A 47 -15.62 -23.24 0.31
N SER A 48 -15.48 -23.62 -0.95
CA SER A 48 -15.39 -22.68 -2.07
C SER A 48 -16.66 -21.83 -2.15
N GLN A 49 -16.51 -20.51 -2.02
CA GLN A 49 -17.60 -19.55 -2.15
C GLN A 49 -17.79 -19.07 -3.59
N THR A 50 -16.83 -19.35 -4.48
CA THR A 50 -16.87 -18.98 -5.90
C THR A 50 -16.98 -20.19 -6.83
N ASN A 51 -17.38 -21.37 -6.33
CA ASN A 51 -17.46 -22.60 -7.12
C ASN A 51 -16.15 -22.96 -7.87
N GLU A 52 -15.00 -22.67 -7.25
CA GLU A 52 -13.66 -22.89 -7.85
C GLU A 52 -13.31 -21.93 -9.00
N ASP A 53 -14.17 -20.96 -9.28
CA ASP A 53 -13.89 -19.86 -10.22
C ASP A 53 -13.10 -18.72 -9.56
N PRO A 54 -12.42 -17.89 -10.38
CA PRO A 54 -11.66 -16.74 -9.90
C PRO A 54 -12.42 -15.82 -8.94
N ALA A 55 -11.72 -15.38 -7.91
CA ALA A 55 -12.24 -14.46 -6.91
C ALA A 55 -11.55 -13.10 -6.99
N LEU A 56 -12.35 -12.06 -7.22
CA LEU A 56 -11.97 -10.67 -6.99
C LEU A 56 -12.30 -10.33 -5.54
N GLN A 57 -11.29 -9.96 -4.77
CA GLN A 57 -11.42 -9.62 -3.35
C GLN A 57 -10.83 -8.24 -3.10
N GLY A 58 -11.36 -7.54 -2.11
CA GLY A 58 -10.80 -6.26 -1.69
C GLY A 58 -11.42 -5.75 -0.41
N GLY A 59 -10.82 -4.69 0.11
CA GLY A 59 -11.25 -4.04 1.33
C GLY A 59 -10.97 -2.55 1.34
N PHE A 60 -11.65 -1.89 2.26
CA PHE A 60 -11.48 -0.47 2.52
C PHE A 60 -11.54 -0.24 4.02
N ASP A 61 -10.57 0.51 4.53
CA ASP A 61 -10.40 0.79 5.94
C ASP A 61 -10.23 2.29 6.17
N TYR A 62 -10.79 2.74 7.29
CA TYR A 62 -10.64 4.07 7.84
C TYR A 62 -10.00 3.98 9.22
N SER A 63 -9.04 4.86 9.49
CA SER A 63 -8.39 5.01 10.79
C SER A 63 -8.32 6.47 11.19
N HIS A 64 -8.60 6.75 12.47
CA HIS A 64 -8.49 8.07 13.06
C HIS A 64 -7.35 8.13 14.09
N ALA A 65 -6.68 9.27 14.24
CA ALA A 65 -5.60 9.49 15.21
C ALA A 65 -6.02 9.24 16.68
N SER A 66 -7.32 9.23 16.98
CA SER A 66 -7.85 8.84 18.31
C SER A 66 -7.80 7.32 18.58
N GLY A 67 -7.41 6.51 17.61
CA GLY A 67 -7.45 5.04 17.67
C GLY A 67 -8.78 4.41 17.22
N PHE A 68 -9.77 5.22 16.83
CA PHE A 68 -10.99 4.68 16.22
C PHE A 68 -10.69 4.19 14.79
N TYR A 69 -11.19 3.02 14.44
CA TYR A 69 -11.05 2.45 13.11
C TYR A 69 -12.31 1.71 12.69
N LEU A 70 -12.57 1.67 11.39
CA LEU A 70 -13.67 0.93 10.79
C LEU A 70 -13.24 0.42 9.42
N GLY A 71 -13.56 -0.83 9.09
CA GLY A 71 -13.21 -1.42 7.81
C GLY A 71 -14.30 -2.35 7.29
N THR A 72 -14.27 -2.60 5.98
CA THR A 72 -15.10 -3.58 5.31
C THR A 72 -14.29 -4.33 4.26
N TRP A 73 -14.71 -5.55 3.96
CA TRP A 73 -14.15 -6.38 2.91
C TRP A 73 -15.26 -7.09 2.17
N ALA A 74 -15.00 -7.40 0.90
CA ALA A 74 -15.94 -8.11 0.05
C ALA A 74 -15.21 -8.99 -0.98
N SER A 75 -15.94 -10.00 -1.47
CA SER A 75 -15.57 -10.84 -2.59
C SER A 75 -16.82 -11.17 -3.42
N ASN A 76 -16.65 -11.50 -4.69
CA ASN A 76 -17.69 -12.21 -5.43
C ASN A 76 -17.93 -13.60 -4.82
N ILE A 77 -19.18 -14.08 -4.95
CA ILE A 77 -19.58 -15.43 -4.56
C ILE A 77 -20.47 -16.02 -5.65
N SER A 78 -20.57 -17.35 -5.67
CA SER A 78 -21.50 -18.12 -6.50
C SER A 78 -22.70 -18.54 -5.65
N TRP A 79 -23.91 -18.40 -6.18
CA TRP A 79 -25.13 -18.81 -5.49
C TRP A 79 -25.49 -20.26 -5.85
N LEU A 80 -26.41 -20.88 -5.10
CA LEU A 80 -26.87 -22.27 -5.32
C LEU A 80 -27.36 -22.56 -6.75
N LYS A 81 -27.86 -21.54 -7.46
CA LYS A 81 -28.33 -21.65 -8.85
C LYS A 81 -27.22 -21.49 -9.89
N ASP A 82 -26.04 -21.05 -9.46
CA ASP A 82 -24.86 -20.82 -10.28
C ASP A 82 -23.88 -22.01 -10.17
N ALA A 83 -24.27 -23.07 -9.45
CA ALA A 83 -23.53 -24.32 -9.24
C ALA A 83 -23.88 -25.39 -10.29
#